data_AF-A0A1H4N418-F1
#
_entry.id   AF-A0A1H4N418-F1
#
_cell.length_a   1.000
_cell.length_b   1.000
_cell.length_c   1.000
_cell.angle_alpha   90.00
_cell.angle_beta   90.00
_cell.angle_gamma   90.00
#
_symmetry.space_group_name_H-M   'P 1'
#
loop_
_entity.id
_entity.type
_entity.pdbx_description
1 polymer ?
#
loop_
_entity_poly.entity_id
_entity_poly.type
_entity_poly.pdbx_seq_one_letter_code
_entity_poly.pdbx_strand_id
1 'polypeptide(L)' 'MSAERRREVARKGGLAVKPENRAFSKDKKLAVKAGRKGGSSVNPQNRAFSRNPALASSAGRKGGLAGPGTPEAAES' A
#
# COMPACT_ATOMS: atom_id res chain seq x y z
N MET A 1 -12.47 -19.64 -14.26
CA MET A 1 -12.01 -19.13 -12.95
C MET A 1 -12.81 -17.90 -12.57
N SER A 2 -13.56 -17.92 -11.45
CA SER A 2 -14.38 -16.76 -11.01
C SER A 2 -13.52 -15.63 -10.41
N ALA A 3 -14.03 -14.40 -10.41
CA ALA A 3 -13.36 -13.24 -9.80
C ALA A 3 -13.16 -13.42 -8.29
N GLU A 4 -14.14 -14.05 -7.64
CA GLU A 4 -14.09 -14.38 -6.21
C GLU A 4 -12.98 -15.39 -5.91
N ARG A 5 -12.88 -16.46 -6.69
CA ARG A 5 -11.80 -17.45 -6.56
C ARG A 5 -10.42 -16.84 -6.82
N ARG A 6 -10.29 -15.88 -7.75
CA ARG A 6 -9.04 -15.11 -7.96
C ARG A 6 -8.66 -14.28 -6.72
N ARG A 7 -9.62 -13.59 -6.11
CA ARG A 7 -9.37 -12.81 -4.88
C ARG A 7 -8.96 -13.73 -3.73
N GLU A 8 -9.60 -14.88 -3.59
CA GLU A 8 -9.28 -15.84 -2.54
C GLU A 8 -7.86 -16.40 -2.71
N VAL A 9 -7.46 -16.75 -3.94
CA VAL A 9 -6.09 -17.20 -4.25
C VAL A 9 -5.07 -16.11 -3.96
N ALA A 10 -5.31 -14.87 -4.39
CA ALA A 10 -4.43 -13.74 -4.10
C ALA A 10 -4.31 -13.48 -2.58
N ARG A 11 -5.42 -13.58 -1.84
CA ARG A 11 -5.44 -13.44 -0.39
C ARG A 11 -4.62 -14.55 0.30
N LYS A 12 -4.86 -15.81 -0.07
CA LYS A 12 -4.12 -16.96 0.49
C LYS A 12 -2.62 -16.87 0.18
N GLY A 13 -2.26 -16.50 -1.05
CA GLY A 13 -0.85 -16.30 -1.43
C GLY A 13 -0.17 -15.19 -0.62
N GLY A 14 -0.83 -14.07 -0.37
CA GLY A 14 -0.30 -12.97 0.45
C GLY A 14 -0.20 -13.30 1.95
N LEU A 15 -1.10 -14.15 2.46
CA LEU A 15 -1.09 -14.59 3.85
C LEU A 15 -0.06 -15.70 4.14
N ALA A 16 0.29 -16.51 3.14
CA ALA A 16 1.28 -17.58 3.28
C ALA A 16 2.69 -17.06 3.64
N VAL A 17 2.98 -15.79 3.31
CA VAL A 17 4.25 -15.14 3.66
C VAL A 17 4.07 -14.33 4.95
N LYS A 18 4.89 -14.65 5.97
CA LYS A 18 4.97 -13.89 7.23
C LYS A 18 5.11 -12.38 6.95
N PRO A 19 4.49 -11.49 7.74
CA PRO A 19 4.53 -10.06 7.51
C PRO A 19 5.94 -9.49 7.28
N GLU A 20 6.94 -9.89 8.08
CA GLU A 20 8.34 -9.45 7.92
C GLU A 20 8.98 -9.90 6.60
N ASN A 21 8.47 -10.98 6.00
CA ASN A 21 9.04 -11.58 4.81
C ASN A 21 8.41 -11.12 3.49
N ARG A 22 7.39 -10.27 3.55
CA ARG A 22 6.70 -9.76 2.36
C ARG A 22 7.60 -8.78 1.60
N ALA A 23 7.53 -8.80 0.27
CA ALA A 23 8.36 -7.95 -0.59
C ALA A 23 8.21 -6.45 -0.28
N PHE A 24 7.00 -5.99 0.04
CA PHE A 24 6.75 -4.60 0.41
C PHE A 24 7.26 -4.21 1.81
N SER A 25 7.42 -5.19 2.71
CA SER A 25 8.04 -4.97 4.02
C SER A 25 9.56 -4.91 3.93
N LYS A 26 10.16 -5.67 3.00
CA LYS A 26 11.61 -5.70 2.77
C LYS A 26 12.13 -4.52 1.94
N ASP A 27 11.38 -4.10 0.93
CA ASP A 27 11.78 -3.00 0.04
C ASP A 27 10.74 -1.87 0.03
N LYS A 28 11.06 -0.81 0.75
CA LYS A 28 10.25 0.43 0.81
C LYS A 28 10.15 1.12 -0.55
N LYS A 29 11.21 1.09 -1.38
CA LYS A 29 11.19 1.70 -2.72
C LYS A 29 10.23 0.94 -3.62
N LEU A 30 10.19 -0.39 -3.53
CA LEU A 30 9.21 -1.22 -4.24
C LEU A 30 7.78 -0.89 -3.81
N ALA A 31 7.52 -0.78 -2.50
CA ALA A 31 6.21 -0.42 -1.96
C ALA A 31 5.74 0.95 -2.46
N VAL A 32 6.61 1.97 -2.42
CA VAL A 32 6.31 3.31 -2.94
C VAL A 32 6.03 3.30 -4.44
N LYS A 33 6.87 2.62 -5.24
CA LYS A 33 6.67 2.51 -6.69
C LYS A 33 5.35 1.81 -7.03
N ALA A 34 5.03 0.71 -6.34
CA ALA A 34 3.79 -0.02 -6.53
C ALA A 34 2.56 0.82 -6.13
N GLY A 35 2.61 1.51 -4.98
CA GLY A 35 1.57 2.42 -4.53
C GLY A 35 1.33 3.56 -5.52
N ARG A 36 2.40 4.21 -6.01
CA ARG A 36 2.31 5.27 -7.02
C ARG A 36 1.70 4.76 -8.31
N LYS A 37 2.15 3.62 -8.82
CA LYS A 37 1.60 3.00 -10.05
C LYS A 37 0.11 2.71 -9.88
N GLY A 38 -0.29 2.08 -8.76
CA GLY A 38 -1.69 1.77 -8.48
C GLY A 38 -2.58 3.01 -8.42
N GLY A 39 -2.12 4.08 -7.77
CA GLY A 39 -2.85 5.35 -7.68
C GLY A 39 -2.97 6.08 -9.04
N SER A 40 -1.92 6.04 -9.85
CA SER A 40 -1.91 6.67 -11.18
C SER A 40 -2.80 5.95 -12.19
N SER A 41 -3.02 4.64 -12.04
CA SER A 41 -3.94 3.85 -12.89
C SER A 41 -5.42 4.20 -12.70
N VAL A 42 -5.75 4.98 -11.67
CA VAL A 42 -7.13 5.43 -11.39
C VAL A 42 -7.35 6.82 -11.98
N ASN A 43 -8.51 7.03 -12.62
CA ASN A 43 -8.93 8.34 -13.11
C ASN A 43 -8.80 9.38 -11.97
N PRO A 44 -8.20 10.57 -12.21
CA PRO A 44 -8.02 11.61 -11.21
C PRO A 44 -9.24 11.91 -10.33
N GLN A 45 -10.45 11.89 -10.90
CA GLN A 45 -11.71 12.15 -10.18
C GLN A 45 -12.07 11.02 -9.20
N ASN A 46 -11.62 9.79 -9.49
CA ASN A 46 -11.89 8.59 -8.69
C ASN A 46 -10.74 8.24 -7.73
N ARG A 47 -9.67 9.03 -7.69
CA ARG A 47 -8.56 8.82 -6.75
C ARG A 47 -9.05 8.98 -5.32
N ALA A 48 -8.54 8.14 -4.41
CA ALA A 48 -8.92 8.20 -3.00
C ALA A 48 -8.70 9.58 -2.38
N PHE A 49 -7.62 10.29 -2.76
CA PHE A 49 -7.36 11.66 -2.30
C PHE A 49 -8.40 12.68 -2.75
N SER A 50 -8.97 12.52 -3.95
CA SER A 50 -10.03 13.40 -4.47
C SER A 50 -11.39 13.08 -3.86
N ARG A 51 -11.66 11.79 -3.61
CA ARG A 51 -12.97 11.31 -3.15
C ARG A 51 -13.14 11.36 -1.62
N ASN A 52 -12.10 11.03 -0.88
CA ASN A 52 -12.08 11.09 0.58
C ASN A 52 -10.63 11.27 1.08
N PRO A 53 -10.18 12.54 1.22
CA PRO A 53 -8.83 12.85 1.68
C PRO A 53 -8.49 12.19 3.02
N ALA A 54 -9.43 12.16 3.97
CA ALA A 54 -9.20 11.59 5.30
C ALA A 54 -8.92 10.08 5.25
N LEU A 55 -9.65 9.33 4.42
CA LEU A 55 -9.40 7.91 4.18
C LEU A 55 -8.06 7.68 3.48
N ALA A 56 -7.72 8.52 2.51
CA ALA A 56 -6.45 8.43 1.80
C ALA A 56 -5.26 8.72 2.73
N SER A 57 -5.36 9.74 3.59
CA SER A 57 -4.35 10.06 4.59
C SER A 57 -4.22 8.96 5.64
N SER A 58 -5.31 8.36 6.11
CA SER A 58 -5.24 7.27 7.09
C SER A 58 -4.62 6.01 6.48
N ALA A 59 -4.95 5.67 5.24
CA ALA A 59 -4.32 4.58 4.49
C ALA A 59 -2.83 4.84 4.23
N GLY A 60 -2.48 6.07 3.87
CA GLY A 60 -1.09 6.51 3.70
C GLY A 60 -0.29 6.40 4.99
N ARG A 61 -0.83 6.90 6.11
CA ARG A 61 -0.23 6.74 7.45
C ARG A 61 -0.06 5.28 7.81
N LYS A 62 -1.09 4.45 7.67
CA LYS A 62 -0.99 3.00 7.94
C LYS A 62 0.07 2.31 7.08
N GLY A 63 0.18 2.69 5.80
CA GLY A 63 1.24 2.22 4.91
C GLY A 63 2.64 2.67 5.36
N GLY A 64 2.76 3.89 5.88
CA GLY A 64 4.00 4.42 6.45
C GLY A 64 4.39 3.78 7.79
N LEU A 65 3.40 3.47 8.64
CA LEU A 65 3.56 2.82 9.95
C LEU A 65 3.85 1.33 9.85
N ALA A 66 3.47 0.67 8.75
CA ALA A 66 3.78 -0.74 8.50
C ALA A 66 5.24 -1.00 8.09
N GLY A 67 6.05 0.05 7.95
CA GLY A 67 7.51 -0.02 7.95
C GLY A 67 8.09 0.74 9.16
N PRO A 68 9.39 0.59 9.49
CA PRO A 68 10.02 1.46 10.46
C PRO A 68 10.01 2.90 9.90
N GLY A 69 9.07 3.68 10.41
CA GLY A 69 8.93 5.11 10.16
C GLY A 69 9.18 5.85 11.47
N THR A 70 10.42 5.88 11.93
CA THR A 70 10.87 7.02 12.74
C THR A 70 11.09 8.19 11.78
N PRO A 71 10.43 9.35 11.97
CA PRO A 71 10.90 10.58 11.40
C PRO A 71 12.14 10.98 12.19
N GLU A 72 13.33 10.63 11.69
CA GLU A 72 14.52 11.36 12.11
C GLU A 72 14.40 12.77 11.52
N ALA A 73 14.49 13.74 12.41
CA ALA A 73 14.42 15.16 12.17
C ALA A 73 15.25 15.57 10.94
N ALA A 74 14.58 16.13 9.93
CA ALA A 74 15.24 17.06 9.04
C ALA A 74 15.15 18.45 9.70
N GLU A 75 16.09 18.69 10.61
CA GLU A 75 16.58 20.04 10.89
C GLU A 75 17.21 20.61 9.61
N SER A 76 16.70 21.74 9.15
CA SER A 76 17.41 22.95 8.66
C SER A 76 16.41 23.87 7.96
#